data_AF-A0A2K8XD08-F1
#
_entry.id   AF-A0A2K8XD08-F1
#
_cell.length_a   1.000
_cell.length_b   1.000
_cell.length_c   1.000
_cell.angle_alpha   90.00
_cell.angle_beta   90.00
_cell.angle_gamma   90.00
#
_symmetry.space_group_name_H-M   'P 1'
#
loop_
_entity.id
_entity.type
_entity.pdbx_description
1 polymer ?
#
loop_
_entity_poly.entity_id
_entity_poly.type
_entity_poly.pdbx_seq_one_letter_code
_entity_poly.pdbx_strand_id
1 'polypeptide(L)'
;MNRTLKIGIIAALLVYGCGLLYTYYSNIKFEERVAFYDTDKNGLIDNKEITKNSVATAKQMTKRKTTKQAFIMLIPLSLIFGLFAGGISFLFRKMKYIDDNEIDYRKGDQNK
;
A
#
# COMPACT_ATOMS: atom_id res chain seq x y z
N MET A 1 14.45 14.07 16.72
CA MET A 1 14.39 12.88 15.84
C MET A 1 15.10 13.18 14.52
N ASN A 2 15.96 12.29 14.02
CA ASN A 2 16.70 12.50 12.76
C ASN A 2 15.71 12.70 11.59
N ARG A 3 15.97 13.65 10.67
CA ARG A 3 15.07 13.97 9.54
C ARG A 3 14.74 12.74 8.69
N THR A 4 15.75 11.89 8.47
CA THR A 4 15.61 10.61 7.75
C THR A 4 14.60 9.66 8.43
N LEU A 5 14.68 9.51 9.74
CA LEU A 5 13.76 8.67 10.51
C LEU A 5 12.33 9.24 10.47
N LYS A 6 12.19 10.57 10.51
CA LYS A 6 10.89 11.25 10.36
C LYS A 6 10.24 10.95 9.02
N ILE A 7 11.01 10.99 7.93
CA ILE A 7 10.51 10.67 6.58
C ILE A 7 10.05 9.22 6.51
N GLY A 8 10.83 8.28 7.04
CA GLY A 8 10.45 6.87 7.06
C GLY A 8 9.17 6.59 7.86
N ILE A 9 9.02 7.20 9.04
CA ILE A 9 7.79 7.07 9.86
C ILE A 9 6.57 7.66 9.15
N ILE A 10 6.71 8.86 8.55
CA ILE A 10 5.62 9.48 7.80
C ILE A 10 5.21 8.62 6.61
N ALA A 11 6.18 8.08 5.86
CA ALA A 11 5.91 7.20 4.74
C ALA A 11 5.18 5.92 5.17
N ALA A 12 5.60 5.30 6.29
CA ALA A 12 4.90 4.13 6.84
C ALA A 12 3.45 4.46 7.21
N LEU A 13 3.21 5.58 7.90
CA LEU A 13 1.86 5.99 8.28
C LEU A 13 0.98 6.31 7.07
N LEU A 14 1.52 6.93 6.03
CA LEU A 14 0.79 7.20 4.78
C LEU A 14 0.42 5.90 4.07
N VAL A 15 1.37 4.98 3.89
CA VAL A 15 1.11 3.68 3.25
C VAL A 15 0.09 2.87 4.05
N TYR A 16 0.21 2.88 5.39
CA TYR A 16 -0.74 2.22 6.26
C TYR A 16 -2.14 2.83 6.12
N GLY A 17 -2.27 4.15 6.28
CA GLY A 17 -3.56 4.84 6.17
C GLY A 17 -4.24 4.64 4.81
N CYS A 18 -3.49 4.78 3.72
CA CYS A 18 -4.00 4.53 2.37
C CYS A 18 -4.43 3.06 2.17
N GLY A 19 -3.67 2.10 2.70
CA GLY A 19 -4.04 0.69 2.61
C GLY A 19 -5.29 0.36 3.42
N LEU A 20 -5.51 1.01 4.56
CA LEU A 20 -6.76 0.89 5.33
C LEU A 20 -7.96 1.43 4.55
N LEU A 21 -7.83 2.64 4.01
CA LEU A 21 -8.87 3.26 3.20
C LEU A 21 -9.22 2.40 1.98
N TYR A 22 -8.22 1.87 1.28
CA TYR A 22 -8.43 0.98 0.16
C TYR A 22 -9.13 -0.33 0.57
N THR A 23 -8.75 -0.91 1.71
CA THR A 23 -9.39 -2.13 2.23
C THR A 23 -10.86 -1.86 2.54
N TYR A 24 -11.17 -0.74 3.18
CA TYR A 24 -12.55 -0.34 3.48
C TYR A 24 -13.38 -0.12 2.22
N TYR A 25 -12.85 0.66 1.27
CA TYR A 25 -13.49 0.90 -0.03
C TYR A 25 -13.75 -0.39 -0.81
N SER A 26 -12.74 -1.27 -0.87
CA SER A 26 -12.84 -2.58 -1.52
C SER A 26 -13.94 -3.42 -0.89
N ASN A 27 -14.05 -3.41 0.45
CA ASN A 27 -15.11 -4.14 1.15
C ASN A 27 -16.50 -3.65 0.76
N ILE A 28 -16.76 -2.35 0.82
CA ILE A 28 -18.05 -1.76 0.42
C ILE A 28 -18.40 -2.14 -1.03
N LYS A 29 -17.47 -1.95 -1.97
CA LYS A 29 -17.71 -2.26 -3.39
C LYS A 29 -17.98 -3.73 -3.67
N PHE A 30 -17.55 -4.61 -2.77
CA PHE A 30 -17.84 -6.02 -2.87
C PHE A 30 -19.18 -6.35 -2.23
N GLU A 31 -19.51 -5.77 -1.07
CA GLU A 31 -20.83 -5.91 -0.47
C GLU A 31 -21.94 -5.43 -1.43
N GLU A 32 -21.73 -4.31 -2.12
CA GLU A 32 -22.63 -3.84 -3.18
C GLU A 32 -22.79 -4.87 -4.32
N ARG A 33 -21.69 -5.51 -4.74
CA ARG A 33 -21.73 -6.55 -5.78
C ARG A 33 -22.39 -7.83 -5.30
N VAL A 34 -22.23 -8.18 -4.03
CA VAL A 34 -22.90 -9.33 -3.42
C VAL A 34 -24.40 -9.06 -3.35
N ALA A 35 -24.80 -7.92 -2.81
CA ALA A 35 -26.20 -7.49 -2.69
C ALA A 35 -26.92 -7.39 -4.04
N PHE A 36 -26.19 -7.17 -5.14
CA PHE A 36 -26.76 -7.18 -6.48
C PHE A 36 -27.21 -8.57 -6.96
N TYR A 37 -26.50 -9.63 -6.55
CA TYR A 37 -26.79 -11.01 -6.96
C TYR A 37 -27.52 -11.83 -5.89
N ASP A 38 -27.37 -11.44 -4.63
CA ASP A 38 -28.07 -11.97 -3.45
C ASP A 38 -29.55 -11.54 -3.50
N THR A 39 -30.39 -12.44 -3.97
CA THR A 39 -31.81 -12.21 -4.23
C THR A 39 -32.64 -12.44 -2.96
N ASP A 40 -32.22 -13.38 -2.11
CA ASP A 40 -32.88 -13.68 -0.84
C ASP A 40 -32.41 -12.81 0.34
N LYS A 41 -31.38 -11.97 0.12
CA LYS A 41 -30.80 -11.00 1.06
C LYS A 41 -30.19 -11.65 2.30
N ASN A 42 -29.67 -12.86 2.16
CA ASN A 42 -29.03 -13.58 3.27
C ASN A 42 -27.54 -13.19 3.47
N GLY A 43 -26.98 -12.34 2.61
CA GLY A 43 -25.60 -11.86 2.64
C GLY A 43 -24.58 -12.76 1.93
N LEU A 44 -25.04 -13.84 1.29
CA LEU A 44 -24.23 -14.83 0.58
C LEU A 44 -24.84 -15.09 -0.80
N ILE A 45 -23.99 -15.37 -1.79
CA ILE A 45 -24.47 -15.83 -3.11
C ILE A 45 -24.49 -17.35 -3.06
N ASP A 46 -25.69 -17.95 -3.03
CA ASP A 46 -25.86 -19.40 -2.97
C ASP A 46 -25.90 -20.08 -4.35
N ASN A 47 -25.94 -21.41 -4.39
CA ASN A 47 -25.97 -22.17 -5.65
C ASN A 47 -27.22 -21.91 -6.52
N LYS A 48 -28.29 -21.33 -5.97
CA LYS A 48 -29.51 -20.94 -6.70
C LYS A 48 -29.36 -19.55 -7.33
N GLU A 49 -28.52 -18.71 -6.74
CA GLU A 49 -28.22 -17.33 -7.17
C GLU A 49 -26.95 -17.24 -8.04
N ILE A 50 -26.18 -18.33 -8.12
CA ILE A 50 -25.02 -18.45 -9.01
C ILE A 50 -25.50 -18.45 -10.47
N THR A 51 -25.22 -17.36 -11.16
CA THR A 51 -25.34 -17.17 -12.61
C THR A 51 -23.94 -17.06 -13.22
N LYS A 52 -23.80 -17.18 -14.55
CA LYS A 52 -22.52 -17.02 -15.25
C LYS A 52 -21.78 -15.72 -14.87
N ASN A 53 -22.54 -14.66 -14.53
CA ASN A 53 -22.00 -13.36 -14.16
C ASN A 53 -21.63 -13.25 -12.67
N SER A 54 -22.26 -14.03 -11.78
CA SER A 54 -21.99 -14.00 -10.33
C SER A 54 -20.95 -15.01 -9.85
N VAL A 55 -20.58 -16.02 -10.67
CA VAL A 55 -19.54 -17.02 -10.34
C VAL A 55 -18.23 -16.37 -9.88
N ALA A 56 -17.80 -15.29 -10.54
CA ALA A 56 -16.56 -14.59 -10.18
C ALA A 56 -16.65 -13.95 -8.79
N THR A 57 -17.78 -13.32 -8.47
CA THR A 57 -18.06 -12.70 -7.18
C THR A 57 -18.18 -13.76 -6.08
N ALA A 58 -18.89 -14.86 -6.32
CA ALA A 58 -19.03 -15.98 -5.39
C ALA A 58 -17.68 -16.65 -5.07
N LYS A 59 -16.82 -16.86 -6.09
CA LYS A 59 -15.44 -17.35 -5.89
C LYS A 59 -14.56 -16.36 -5.13
N GLN A 60 -14.77 -15.05 -5.31
CA GLN A 60 -14.06 -14.04 -4.52
C GLN A 60 -14.54 -14.01 -3.07
N MET A 61 -15.83 -14.27 -2.81
CA MET A 61 -16.41 -14.33 -1.46
C MET A 61 -15.72 -15.42 -0.63
N THR A 62 -15.57 -16.63 -1.18
CA THR A 62 -14.95 -17.76 -0.48
C THR A 62 -13.46 -17.57 -0.23
N LYS A 63 -12.77 -16.80 -1.09
CA LYS A 63 -11.33 -16.52 -0.96
C LYS A 63 -11.04 -15.28 -0.12
N ARG A 64 -12.04 -14.44 0.15
CA ARG A 64 -11.82 -13.17 0.83
C ARG A 64 -11.44 -13.40 2.28
N LYS A 65 -10.27 -12.89 2.64
CA LYS A 65 -9.79 -12.87 4.02
C LYS A 65 -10.55 -11.81 4.81
N THR A 66 -10.68 -12.02 6.11
CA THR A 66 -11.34 -11.06 7.00
C THR A 66 -10.59 -9.73 7.01
N THR A 67 -11.31 -8.62 7.19
CA THR A 67 -10.73 -7.28 7.29
C THR A 67 -9.64 -7.25 8.37
N LYS A 68 -9.86 -7.96 9.49
CA LYS A 68 -8.88 -8.15 10.59
C LYS A 68 -7.55 -8.71 10.11
N GLN A 69 -7.56 -9.70 9.22
CA GLN A 69 -6.34 -10.28 8.67
C GLN A 69 -5.61 -9.31 7.72
N ALA A 70 -6.37 -8.50 6.96
CA ALA A 70 -5.79 -7.45 6.11
C ALA A 70 -5.11 -6.35 6.94
N PHE A 71 -5.73 -5.91 8.05
CA PHE A 71 -5.13 -4.93 8.97
C PHE A 71 -3.77 -5.39 9.50
N ILE A 72 -3.69 -6.65 9.95
CA ILE A 72 -2.45 -7.23 10.51
C ILE A 72 -1.37 -7.35 9.43
N MET A 73 -1.74 -7.78 8.21
CA MET A 73 -0.79 -7.90 7.09
C MET A 73 -0.27 -6.54 6.62
N LEU A 74 -1.05 -5.47 6.77
CA LEU A 74 -0.66 -4.13 6.34
C LEU A 74 0.45 -3.53 7.22
N ILE A 75 0.53 -3.92 8.49
CA ILE A 75 1.55 -3.45 9.43
C ILE A 75 2.98 -3.72 8.91
N PRO A 76 3.41 -4.99 8.67
CA PRO A 76 4.76 -5.25 8.18
C PRO A 76 5.00 -4.64 6.80
N LEU A 77 3.99 -4.62 5.92
CA LEU A 77 4.11 -3.99 4.60
C LEU A 77 4.43 -2.49 4.72
N SER A 78 3.67 -1.76 5.55
CA SER A 78 3.88 -0.34 5.76
C SER A 78 5.25 -0.01 6.35
N LEU A 79 5.75 -0.86 7.25
CA LEU A 79 7.09 -0.70 7.83
C LEU A 79 8.20 -0.89 6.79
N ILE A 80 8.06 -1.88 5.89
CA ILE A 80 9.02 -2.09 4.79
C ILE A 80 9.10 -0.84 3.90
N PHE A 81 7.95 -0.29 3.50
CA PHE A 81 7.92 0.95 2.71
C PHE A 81 8.49 2.15 3.47
N GLY A 82 8.23 2.25 4.77
CA GLY A 82 8.82 3.29 5.62
C GLY A 82 10.34 3.19 5.71
N LEU A 83 10.88 1.99 5.93
CA LEU A 83 12.32 1.74 5.96
C LEU A 83 12.95 2.02 4.59
N PHE A 84 12.29 1.62 3.50
CA PHE A 84 12.76 1.89 2.14
C PHE A 84 12.85 3.39 1.86
N ALA A 85 11.79 4.14 2.17
CA ALA A 85 11.77 5.60 2.02
C ALA A 85 12.81 6.29 2.92
N GLY A 86 12.99 5.80 4.16
CA GLY A 86 14.04 6.25 5.05
C GLY A 86 15.44 6.00 4.50
N GLY A 87 15.69 4.80 3.95
CA GLY A 87 16.95 4.44 3.33
C GLY A 87 17.29 5.31 2.12
N ILE A 88 16.31 5.54 1.24
CA ILE A 88 16.46 6.45 0.09
C ILE A 88 16.79 7.87 0.57
N SER A 89 16.07 8.37 1.57
CA SER A 89 16.34 9.70 2.14
C SER A 89 17.75 9.82 2.72
N PHE A 90 18.25 8.75 3.37
CA PHE A 90 19.62 8.69 3.87
C PHE A 90 20.64 8.79 2.73
N LEU A 91 20.46 7.99 1.68
CA LEU A 91 21.35 7.96 0.52
C LEU A 91 21.41 9.32 -0.18
N PHE A 92 20.26 9.95 -0.46
CA PHE A 92 20.22 11.29 -1.05
C PHE A 92 20.94 12.33 -0.21
N ARG A 93 20.81 12.25 1.13
CA ARG A 93 21.54 13.14 2.02
C ARG A 93 23.06 12.91 1.96
N LYS A 94 23.50 11.66 1.85
CA LYS A 94 24.91 11.29 1.71
C LYS A 94 25.47 11.75 0.37
N MET A 95 24.74 11.56 -0.73
CA MET A 95 25.13 12.05 -2.06
C MET A 95 25.26 13.57 -2.07
N LYS A 96 24.27 14.29 -1.53
CA LYS A 96 24.32 15.75 -1.42
C LYS A 96 25.51 16.23 -0.58
N TYR A 97 25.84 15.53 0.51
CA TYR A 97 27.00 15.90 1.31
C TYR A 97 28.31 15.78 0.52
N ILE A 98 28.48 14.69 -0.24
CA ILE A 98 29.67 14.49 -1.09
C ILE A 98 29.71 15.56 -2.18
N ASP A 99 28.58 15.83 -2.83
CA ASP A 99 28.42 16.84 -3.87
C ASP A 99 28.84 18.24 -3.37
N ASP A 100 28.32 18.65 -2.21
CA ASP A 100 28.53 19.99 -1.66
C ASP A 100 29.95 20.18 -1.06
N ASN A 101 30.64 19.11 -0.62
CA ASN A 101 31.87 19.25 0.19
C ASN A 101 33.11 18.53 -0.37
N GLU A 102 32.93 17.50 -1.20
CA GLU A 102 34.05 16.65 -1.66
C GLU A 102 34.33 16.80 -3.17
N ILE A 103 33.36 17.28 -3.96
CA ILE A 103 33.53 17.45 -5.41
C ILE A 103 33.96 18.89 -5.72
N ASP A 104 35.20 19.08 -6.16
CA ASP A 104 35.67 20.36 -6.70
C ASP A 104 35.36 20.48 -8.19
N TYR A 105 34.24 21.13 -8.48
CA TYR A 105 33.75 21.37 -9.83
C TYR A 105 34.68 22.26 -10.69
N ARG A 106 35.64 22.96 -10.10
CA ARG A 106 36.56 23.86 -10.83
C ARG A 106 37.70 23.11 -11.51
N LYS A 107 38.06 21.92 -11.04
CA LYS A 107 39.11 21.08 -11.65
C LYS A 107 38.73 20.43 -12.97
N GLY A 108 37.44 20.23 -13.23
CA GLY A 108 36.96 19.63 -14.48
C GLY A 108 36.99 20.57 -15.69
N ASP A 109 36.95 21.88 -15.44
CA ASP A 109 36.89 22.92 -16.48
C ASP A 109 38.28 23.41 -16.92
N GLN A 110 39.35 23.10 -16.16
CA GLN A 110 40.73 23.47 -16.52
C GLN A 110 41.45 22.45 -17.40
N ASN A 111 40.83 21.29 -17.66
CA ASN A 111 41.35 20.24 -18.55
C ASN A 111 40.63 20.18 -19.90
N LYS A 112 39.88 21.23 -20.27
CA LYS A 112 39.34 21.47 -21.61
C LYS A 112 39.99 22.70 -22.21
#